data_AF-A0A2J8AFM8-F1
#
_entry.id   AF-A0A2J8AFM8-F1
#
_cell.length_a   1.000
_cell.length_b   1.000
_cell.length_c   1.000
_cell.angle_alpha   90.00
_cell.angle_beta   90.00
_cell.angle_gamma   90.00
#
_symmetry.space_group_name_H-M   'P 1'
#
loop_
_entity.id
_entity.type
_entity.pdbx_description
1 polymer ?
#
loop_
_entity_poly.entity_id
_entity_poly.type
_entity_poly.pdbx_seq_one_letter_code
_entity_poly.pdbx_strand_id
1 'polypeptide(L)'
;MQRQKQQQQQQQPGAAPGTADDDPSRIWLPEVVHHFASFLGGNEQACTLRLVNKATATQFRGPQHTTIRLSQQVPHHAFAWRWGGGGATRGLTVRQRQQLPCLTARSGSIANLALLLARDDLTSPLEHRVMVDAVEAGQLEACRWLLQQGCLWSDGVLDVAAGAGHKEVCEWLLAVGGTFSADPVRYAAAGGHWELCEWLLAQDCSVEDQAAIAAARGGYMGLIDWLLERTVRFPNTWDLMEAVASGCNLPTLQRLHHTYVDTPYAQMSAAGELSDAEELLGGEQGWVTAAAAGSPTADWRDKVEWLETRGYPLTDIACRDIAAREDCREALEWLQQRGYPFTAGMAHYVAQNGDADALEFLLAQGVHLDTAPAASYAPRGHDHLATLKLLHARRVCIGHRNVASAAANGQLPVVAWLVEVLGAATALTAGVYARAARSGSAELLAWLHEAGCPWDASAFAEAAASGSEEQLEWLVECGCPMGDDGDPYRRALANADLAVLRCLRQLGCPWGPVGLTFTCAIKACDASTPFSQTQLLLALAWLVEQGCPVDCCRAGGRGVG
;
A
#
# COMPACT_ATOMS: atom_id res chain seq x y z
N MET A 1 -78.63 1.54 3.16
CA MET A 1 -78.72 2.77 2.33
C MET A 1 -77.31 3.32 2.15
N GLN A 2 -76.45 2.77 1.28
CA GLN A 2 -76.56 2.66 -0.18
C GLN A 2 -76.80 4.02 -0.86
N ARG A 3 -75.78 4.43 -1.62
CA ARG A 3 -75.84 5.29 -2.82
C ARG A 3 -76.42 6.70 -2.64
N GLN A 4 -75.54 7.69 -2.47
CA GLN A 4 -75.59 8.99 -3.17
C GLN A 4 -74.45 9.89 -2.67
N LYS A 5 -73.25 9.75 -3.25
CA LYS A 5 -72.19 10.79 -3.21
C LYS A 5 -71.21 10.63 -4.38
N GLN A 6 -71.72 10.19 -5.53
CA GLN A 6 -71.02 10.19 -6.82
C GLN A 6 -71.96 10.82 -7.84
N GLN A 7 -71.90 12.15 -7.98
CA GLN A 7 -72.27 12.90 -9.19
C GLN A 7 -72.09 14.38 -8.88
N GLN A 8 -70.87 14.87 -9.10
CA GLN A 8 -70.64 16.27 -9.49
C GLN A 8 -69.36 16.30 -10.33
N GLN A 9 -69.52 15.84 -11.56
CA GLN A 9 -68.74 16.33 -12.68
C GLN A 9 -69.70 17.10 -13.59
N GLN A 10 -69.33 18.32 -13.92
CA GLN A 10 -69.59 19.09 -15.16
C GLN A 10 -70.03 20.53 -14.86
N GLN A 11 -69.09 21.48 -15.02
CA GLN A 11 -69.14 22.48 -16.09
C GLN A 11 -67.80 23.25 -16.16
N GLN A 12 -67.18 23.22 -17.35
CA GLN A 12 -65.91 23.85 -17.75
C GLN A 12 -66.08 25.37 -17.99
N PRO A 13 -65.02 26.13 -18.34
CA PRO A 13 -64.65 26.25 -19.76
C PRO A 13 -63.14 26.27 -20.04
N GLY A 14 -62.79 26.06 -21.31
CA GLY A 14 -61.46 25.67 -21.78
C GLY A 14 -60.35 26.72 -21.65
N ALA A 15 -59.14 26.19 -21.54
CA ALA A 15 -57.88 26.86 -21.84
C ALA A 15 -57.05 25.95 -22.75
N ALA A 16 -56.29 26.58 -23.65
CA ALA A 16 -55.74 26.08 -24.90
C ALA A 16 -54.82 24.82 -24.82
N PRO A 17 -54.65 24.07 -25.93
CA PRO A 17 -53.61 23.06 -26.05
C PRO A 17 -52.28 23.75 -26.36
N GLY A 18 -51.44 23.97 -25.36
CA GLY A 18 -50.18 24.66 -25.56
C GLY A 18 -49.43 24.89 -24.27
N THR A 19 -48.80 23.83 -23.79
CA THR A 19 -47.36 23.70 -23.51
C THR A 19 -47.25 22.35 -22.80
N ALA A 20 -46.71 21.36 -23.49
CA ALA A 20 -46.14 20.22 -22.80
C ALA A 20 -45.18 20.81 -21.76
N ASP A 21 -45.47 20.49 -20.50
CA ASP A 21 -44.58 20.72 -19.38
C ASP A 21 -43.29 19.98 -19.73
N ASP A 22 -42.32 20.72 -20.27
CA ASP A 22 -40.95 20.26 -20.56
C ASP A 22 -40.28 20.02 -19.22
N ASP A 23 -40.67 18.93 -18.56
CA ASP A 23 -39.93 18.40 -17.43
C ASP A 23 -38.63 17.82 -17.99
N PRO A 24 -37.46 18.47 -17.75
CA PRO A 24 -36.18 18.02 -18.30
C PRO A 24 -35.79 16.63 -17.78
N SER A 25 -36.47 16.09 -16.77
CA SER A 25 -36.28 14.71 -16.30
C SER A 25 -36.76 13.66 -17.32
N ARG A 26 -37.65 14.01 -18.27
CA ARG A 26 -38.13 13.09 -19.32
C ARG A 26 -37.10 12.80 -20.43
N ILE A 27 -36.08 13.63 -20.55
CA ILE A 27 -34.99 13.46 -21.53
C ILE A 27 -34.05 12.33 -21.08
N TRP A 28 -33.95 12.09 -19.78
CA TRP A 28 -33.08 11.08 -19.17
C TRP A 28 -33.83 9.77 -18.93
N LEU A 29 -34.33 9.17 -20.02
CA LEU A 29 -34.90 7.81 -19.96
C LEU A 29 -33.84 6.82 -19.44
N PRO A 30 -34.22 5.81 -18.63
CA PRO A 30 -33.27 4.85 -18.05
C PRO A 30 -32.36 4.17 -19.08
N GLU A 31 -32.89 3.91 -20.29
CA GLU A 31 -32.17 3.29 -21.40
C GLU A 31 -31.08 4.22 -21.96
N VAL A 32 -31.39 5.52 -22.08
CA VAL A 32 -30.45 6.55 -22.53
C VAL A 32 -29.34 6.74 -21.50
N VAL A 33 -29.72 6.81 -20.21
CA VAL A 33 -28.76 6.91 -19.09
C VAL A 33 -27.81 5.70 -19.07
N HIS A 34 -28.34 4.49 -19.27
CA HIS A 34 -27.53 3.27 -19.30
C HIS A 34 -26.59 3.24 -20.51
N HIS A 35 -27.07 3.68 -21.67
CA HIS A 35 -26.26 3.81 -22.87
C HIS A 35 -25.10 4.78 -22.66
N PHE A 36 -25.35 5.98 -22.13
CA PHE A 36 -24.28 6.94 -21.80
C PHE A 36 -23.31 6.38 -20.75
N ALA A 37 -23.82 5.71 -19.71
CA ALA A 37 -22.97 5.11 -18.68
C ALA A 37 -22.00 4.07 -19.26
N SER A 38 -22.38 3.33 -20.30
CA SER A 38 -21.50 2.33 -20.95
C SER A 38 -20.27 2.93 -21.63
N PHE A 39 -20.30 4.22 -21.98
CA PHE A 39 -19.17 4.92 -22.59
C PHE A 39 -18.30 5.70 -21.59
N LEU A 40 -18.75 5.83 -20.34
CA LEU A 40 -18.06 6.63 -19.32
C LEU A 40 -17.31 5.74 -18.33
N GLY A 41 -16.14 6.20 -17.90
CA GLY A 41 -15.38 5.55 -16.83
C GLY A 41 -16.11 5.59 -15.48
N GLY A 42 -15.75 4.72 -14.54
CA GLY A 42 -16.41 4.64 -13.23
C GLY A 42 -16.44 5.97 -12.47
N ASN A 43 -15.34 6.73 -12.54
CA ASN A 43 -15.26 8.07 -11.94
C ASN A 43 -16.13 9.11 -12.66
N GLU A 44 -16.26 9.05 -13.99
CA GLU A 44 -17.14 9.95 -14.75
C GLU A 44 -18.61 9.69 -14.45
N GLN A 45 -19.00 8.43 -14.31
CA GLN A 45 -20.35 8.07 -13.87
C GLN A 45 -20.63 8.63 -12.47
N ALA A 46 -19.67 8.50 -11.54
CA ALA A 46 -19.80 8.95 -10.16
C ALA A 46 -19.85 10.49 -10.01
N CYS A 47 -19.00 11.20 -10.77
CA CYS A 47 -18.84 12.65 -10.69
C CYS A 47 -19.79 13.43 -11.59
N THR A 48 -20.30 12.82 -12.67
CA THR A 48 -21.14 13.51 -13.66
C THR A 48 -22.54 12.91 -13.69
N LEU A 49 -22.71 11.67 -14.17
CA LEU A 49 -24.05 11.09 -14.41
C LEU A 49 -24.89 10.97 -13.14
N ARG A 50 -24.27 10.59 -12.01
CA ARG A 50 -24.94 10.50 -10.71
C ARG A 50 -25.46 11.84 -10.21
N LEU A 51 -24.81 12.94 -10.58
CA LEU A 51 -25.16 14.29 -10.12
C LEU A 51 -26.21 15.00 -11.00
N VAL A 52 -26.65 14.36 -12.09
CA VAL A 52 -27.62 14.95 -13.04
C VAL A 52 -28.99 15.17 -12.40
N ASN A 53 -29.59 14.16 -11.76
CA ASN A 53 -30.87 14.27 -11.07
C ASN A 53 -31.07 13.17 -10.01
N LYS A 54 -32.20 13.22 -9.27
CA LYS A 54 -32.51 12.23 -8.23
C LYS A 54 -32.66 10.80 -8.77
N ALA A 55 -33.18 10.63 -9.99
CA ALA A 55 -33.41 9.31 -10.59
C ALA A 55 -32.07 8.65 -10.99
N THR A 56 -31.14 9.39 -11.60
CA THR A 56 -29.79 8.88 -11.88
C THR A 56 -29.02 8.62 -10.58
N ALA A 57 -29.17 9.48 -9.56
CA ALA A 57 -28.61 9.24 -8.23
C ALA A 57 -29.17 7.96 -7.58
N THR A 58 -30.42 7.59 -7.85
CA THR A 58 -31.01 6.32 -7.37
C THR A 58 -30.53 5.10 -8.14
N GLN A 59 -30.30 5.26 -9.44
CA GLN A 59 -29.81 4.19 -10.32
C GLN A 59 -28.35 3.83 -10.01
N PHE A 60 -27.53 4.83 -9.66
CA PHE A 60 -26.11 4.69 -9.39
C PHE A 60 -25.77 4.80 -7.90
N ARG A 61 -26.41 3.96 -7.06
CA ARG A 61 -26.16 3.92 -5.60
C ARG A 61 -25.08 2.95 -5.15
N GLY A 62 -24.69 2.02 -6.01
CA GLY A 62 -23.68 1.01 -5.68
C GLY A 62 -22.32 1.64 -5.38
N PRO A 63 -21.48 0.99 -4.55
CA PRO A 63 -20.15 1.49 -4.18
C PRO A 63 -19.26 1.79 -5.39
N GLN A 64 -19.42 1.03 -6.49
CA GLN A 64 -18.72 1.27 -7.75
C GLN A 64 -19.04 2.61 -8.44
N HIS A 65 -20.15 3.27 -8.08
CA HIS A 65 -20.59 4.55 -8.64
C HIS A 65 -20.59 5.69 -7.60
N THR A 66 -20.22 5.40 -6.35
CA THR A 66 -20.09 6.40 -5.29
C THR A 66 -18.64 6.62 -4.87
N THR A 67 -17.79 5.62 -5.05
CA THR A 67 -16.38 5.68 -4.68
C THR A 67 -15.53 6.14 -5.86
N ILE A 68 -14.88 7.29 -5.72
CA ILE A 68 -13.97 7.84 -6.73
C ILE A 68 -12.58 7.22 -6.53
N ARG A 69 -12.05 6.57 -7.56
CA ARG A 69 -10.71 5.98 -7.55
C ARG A 69 -9.72 6.95 -8.18
N LEU A 70 -8.92 7.63 -7.37
CA LEU A 70 -7.98 8.66 -7.85
C LEU A 70 -6.88 8.12 -8.78
N SER A 71 -6.59 6.82 -8.74
CA SER A 71 -5.67 6.15 -9.66
C SER A 71 -6.23 5.96 -11.08
N GLN A 72 -7.51 6.25 -11.29
CA GLN A 72 -8.17 6.29 -12.59
C GLN A 72 -8.48 7.74 -12.94
N GLN A 73 -8.70 8.03 -14.23
CA GLN A 73 -8.96 9.39 -14.68
C GLN A 73 -10.17 10.00 -13.94
N VAL A 74 -9.97 11.18 -13.34
CA VAL A 74 -11.02 11.94 -12.65
C VAL A 74 -11.28 13.22 -13.44
N PRO A 75 -12.55 13.55 -13.75
CA PRO A 75 -12.89 14.80 -14.41
C PRO A 75 -12.34 16.01 -13.66
N HIS A 76 -11.67 16.91 -14.40
CA HIS A 76 -10.94 18.02 -13.80
C HIS A 76 -11.83 18.92 -12.93
N HIS A 77 -13.06 19.20 -13.36
CA HIS A 77 -14.00 20.03 -12.59
C HIS A 77 -14.33 19.43 -11.22
N ALA A 78 -14.51 18.11 -11.14
CA ALA A 78 -14.85 17.42 -9.89
C ALA A 78 -13.63 17.33 -8.97
N PHE A 79 -12.46 17.08 -9.56
CA PHE A 79 -11.20 17.10 -8.83
C PHE A 79 -10.91 18.50 -8.27
N ALA A 80 -11.06 19.55 -9.07
CA ALA A 80 -10.89 20.94 -8.67
C ALA A 80 -11.91 21.37 -7.61
N TRP A 81 -13.16 20.91 -7.70
CA TRP A 81 -14.15 21.17 -6.67
C TRP A 81 -13.75 20.59 -5.31
N ARG A 82 -13.22 19.36 -5.28
CA ARG A 82 -12.80 18.70 -4.03
C ARG A 82 -11.47 19.23 -3.50
N TRP A 83 -10.49 19.45 -4.38
CA TRP A 83 -9.09 19.69 -4.02
C TRP A 83 -8.61 21.11 -4.34
N GLY A 84 -9.44 21.99 -4.89
CA GLY A 84 -9.06 23.36 -5.23
C GLY A 84 -9.15 24.36 -4.08
N GLY A 85 -9.90 24.05 -3.01
CA GLY A 85 -10.08 24.94 -1.86
C GLY A 85 -8.86 24.99 -0.92
N GLY A 86 -8.63 26.15 -0.29
CA GLY A 86 -7.52 26.43 0.64
C GLY A 86 -7.55 25.70 2.00
N GLY A 87 -8.38 24.68 2.15
CA GLY A 87 -8.43 23.83 3.34
C GLY A 87 -8.72 22.36 3.04
N ALA A 88 -8.68 21.96 1.76
CA ALA A 88 -9.08 20.62 1.32
C ALA A 88 -8.21 19.49 1.89
N THR A 89 -6.99 19.79 2.34
CA THR A 89 -6.00 18.82 2.81
C THR A 89 -5.74 18.91 4.33
N ARG A 90 -6.47 19.77 5.06
CA ARG A 90 -6.29 20.01 6.51
C ARG A 90 -6.52 18.74 7.34
N GLY A 91 -7.55 17.98 7.00
CA GLY A 91 -7.85 16.69 7.61
C GLY A 91 -6.96 15.53 7.14
N LEU A 92 -6.11 15.73 6.13
CA LEU A 92 -5.24 14.67 5.63
C LEU A 92 -3.94 14.58 6.44
N THR A 93 -3.49 13.36 6.68
CA THR A 93 -2.14 13.07 7.16
C THR A 93 -1.08 13.36 6.09
N VAL A 94 0.19 13.54 6.49
CA VAL A 94 1.32 13.66 5.56
C VAL A 94 1.36 12.49 4.57
N ARG A 95 1.14 11.25 5.06
CA ARG A 95 1.10 10.06 4.20
C ARG A 95 0.00 10.15 3.14
N GLN A 96 -1.19 10.64 3.50
CA GLN A 96 -2.28 10.83 2.55
C GLN A 96 -2.00 11.98 1.57
N ARG A 97 -1.42 13.10 2.03
CA ARG A 97 -1.00 14.21 1.17
C ARG A 97 0.06 13.78 0.15
N GLN A 98 1.03 12.94 0.54
CA GLN A 98 2.02 12.37 -0.39
C GLN A 98 1.40 11.39 -1.40
N GLN A 99 0.39 10.62 -0.99
CA GLN A 99 -0.30 9.68 -1.87
C GLN A 99 -1.22 10.36 -2.89
N LEU A 100 -1.75 11.55 -2.60
CA LEU A 100 -2.68 12.24 -3.49
C LEU A 100 -2.05 12.57 -4.88
N PRO A 101 -0.86 13.20 -4.98
CA PRO A 101 -0.14 13.36 -6.25
C PRO A 101 0.20 12.03 -6.91
N CYS A 102 0.65 11.03 -6.14
CA CYS A 102 0.99 9.69 -6.64
C CYS A 102 -0.20 9.04 -7.37
N LEU A 103 -1.36 8.98 -6.73
CA LEU A 103 -2.58 8.43 -7.32
C LEU A 103 -3.01 9.24 -8.55
N THR A 104 -2.91 10.58 -8.47
CA THR A 104 -3.24 11.46 -9.60
C THR A 104 -2.30 11.23 -10.78
N ALA A 105 -1.02 10.96 -10.53
CA ALA A 105 -0.02 10.67 -11.56
C ALA A 105 -0.30 9.34 -12.25
N ARG A 106 -0.69 8.30 -11.50
CA ARG A 106 -1.14 7.01 -12.07
C ARG A 106 -2.32 7.16 -13.03
N SER A 107 -3.18 8.15 -12.81
CA SER A 107 -4.32 8.43 -13.68
C SER A 107 -3.96 9.09 -15.01
N GLY A 108 -2.75 9.65 -15.14
CA GLY A 108 -2.32 10.42 -16.31
C GLY A 108 -2.91 11.83 -16.43
N SER A 109 -3.70 12.30 -15.45
CA SER A 109 -4.35 13.61 -15.51
C SER A 109 -3.41 14.78 -15.20
N ILE A 110 -2.76 15.32 -16.24
CA ILE A 110 -1.88 16.49 -16.14
C ILE A 110 -2.60 17.71 -15.55
N ALA A 111 -3.86 17.95 -15.92
CA ALA A 111 -4.64 19.08 -15.39
C ALA A 111 -4.85 18.99 -13.87
N ASN A 112 -5.05 17.77 -13.33
CA ASN A 112 -5.20 17.57 -11.90
C ASN A 112 -3.84 17.66 -11.18
N LEU A 113 -2.77 17.15 -11.79
CA LEU A 113 -1.41 17.32 -11.27
C LEU A 113 -1.00 18.80 -11.19
N ALA A 114 -1.30 19.58 -12.23
CA ALA A 114 -1.03 21.02 -12.25
C ALA A 114 -1.78 21.76 -11.12
N LEU A 115 -3.03 21.35 -10.85
CA LEU A 115 -3.81 21.88 -9.74
C LEU A 115 -3.16 21.57 -8.38
N LEU A 116 -2.63 20.35 -8.19
CA LEU A 116 -1.93 19.98 -6.95
C LEU A 116 -0.60 20.72 -6.82
N LEU A 117 0.16 20.90 -7.90
CA LEU A 117 1.43 21.62 -7.89
C LEU A 117 1.28 23.09 -7.48
N ALA A 118 0.16 23.72 -7.85
CA ALA A 118 -0.14 25.11 -7.48
C ALA A 118 -0.48 25.30 -5.99
N ARG A 119 -0.47 24.24 -5.17
CA ARG A 119 -0.82 24.30 -3.75
C ARG A 119 0.42 24.38 -2.87
N ASP A 120 0.35 25.28 -1.89
CA ASP A 120 1.41 25.48 -0.90
C ASP A 120 1.31 24.54 0.31
N ASP A 121 0.23 23.78 0.45
CA ASP A 121 -0.07 22.93 1.61
C ASP A 121 0.23 21.44 1.38
N LEU A 122 0.63 21.07 0.18
CA LEU A 122 1.11 19.72 -0.11
C LEU A 122 2.62 19.66 0.16
N THR A 123 3.00 18.77 1.06
CA THR A 123 4.40 18.43 1.29
C THR A 123 4.96 17.75 0.03
N SER A 124 5.90 18.42 -0.65
CA SER A 124 6.69 17.85 -1.75
C SER A 124 5.85 17.19 -2.88
N PRO A 125 4.97 17.94 -3.58
CA PRO A 125 4.07 17.39 -4.61
C PRO A 125 4.79 16.82 -5.83
N LEU A 126 6.10 17.05 -5.95
CA LEU A 126 6.99 16.55 -7.00
C LEU A 126 8.12 15.67 -6.39
N GLU A 127 7.75 14.78 -5.47
CA GLU A 127 8.67 13.76 -4.98
C GLU A 127 8.91 12.69 -6.06
N HIS A 128 10.09 12.05 -6.06
CA HIS A 128 10.44 10.98 -6.99
C HIS A 128 9.40 9.87 -7.09
N ARG A 129 8.68 9.59 -5.98
CA ARG A 129 7.59 8.60 -5.95
C ARG A 129 6.46 8.93 -6.93
N VAL A 130 6.15 10.21 -7.14
CA VAL A 130 5.11 10.65 -8.09
C VAL A 130 5.49 10.29 -9.53
N MET A 131 6.77 10.46 -9.88
CA MET A 131 7.30 10.01 -11.17
C MET A 131 7.26 8.49 -11.28
N VAL A 132 7.70 7.76 -10.25
CA VAL A 132 7.68 6.29 -10.22
C VAL A 132 6.26 5.75 -10.44
N ASP A 133 5.27 6.30 -9.76
CA ASP A 133 3.86 5.92 -9.90
C ASP A 133 3.30 6.23 -11.31
N ALA A 134 3.68 7.35 -11.93
CA ALA A 134 3.33 7.65 -13.32
C ALA A 134 3.95 6.65 -14.31
N VAL A 135 5.22 6.30 -14.07
CA VAL A 135 6.01 5.36 -14.88
C VAL A 135 5.44 3.94 -14.78
N GLU A 136 5.17 3.46 -13.56
CA GLU A 136 4.56 2.15 -13.32
C GLU A 136 3.19 2.03 -14.01
N ALA A 137 2.45 3.14 -14.09
CA ALA A 137 1.15 3.20 -14.78
C ALA A 137 1.25 3.44 -16.29
N GLY A 138 2.45 3.62 -16.86
CA GLY A 138 2.67 3.81 -18.31
C GLY A 138 2.26 5.19 -18.83
N GLN A 139 2.15 6.20 -17.96
CA GLN A 139 1.64 7.52 -18.31
C GLN A 139 2.73 8.42 -18.90
N LEU A 140 3.17 8.13 -20.13
CA LEU A 140 4.30 8.81 -20.79
C LEU A 140 4.18 10.34 -20.79
N GLU A 141 3.03 10.89 -21.16
CA GLU A 141 2.83 12.35 -21.22
C GLU A 141 2.84 12.99 -19.83
N ALA A 142 2.32 12.30 -18.80
CA ALA A 142 2.43 12.76 -17.43
C ALA A 142 3.89 12.73 -16.94
N CYS A 143 4.66 11.70 -17.30
CA CYS A 143 6.09 11.61 -16.96
C CYS A 143 6.89 12.77 -17.60
N ARG A 144 6.65 13.05 -18.89
CA ARG A 144 7.25 14.19 -19.59
C ARG A 144 6.91 15.51 -18.91
N TRP A 145 5.64 15.70 -18.57
CA TRP A 145 5.21 16.90 -17.87
C TRP A 145 5.84 17.03 -16.49
N LEU A 146 5.88 15.96 -15.69
CA LEU A 146 6.51 15.94 -14.36
C LEU A 146 8.00 16.31 -14.44
N LEU A 147 8.71 15.78 -15.42
CA LEU A 147 10.12 16.10 -15.65
C LEU A 147 10.30 17.59 -16.00
N GLN A 148 9.42 18.15 -16.84
CA GLN A 148 9.44 19.59 -17.16
C GLN A 148 9.18 20.46 -15.93
N GLN A 149 8.39 19.99 -14.98
CA GLN A 149 8.19 20.67 -13.69
C GLN A 149 9.37 20.49 -12.71
N GLY A 150 10.41 19.76 -13.12
CA GLY A 150 11.60 19.52 -12.30
C GLY A 150 11.48 18.32 -11.35
N CYS A 151 10.47 17.46 -11.49
CA CYS A 151 10.40 16.22 -10.72
C CYS A 151 11.52 15.27 -11.16
N LEU A 152 12.51 15.04 -10.31
CA LEU A 152 13.52 14.01 -10.56
C LEU A 152 12.94 12.62 -10.29
N TRP A 153 13.51 11.62 -10.95
CA TRP A 153 13.30 10.21 -10.61
C TRP A 153 14.44 9.70 -9.74
N SER A 154 14.17 8.64 -8.98
CA SER A 154 15.19 7.89 -8.25
C SER A 154 15.93 6.92 -9.17
N ASP A 155 17.05 6.40 -8.67
CA ASP A 155 17.69 5.23 -9.27
C ASP A 155 16.67 4.07 -9.38
N GLY A 156 16.70 3.36 -10.50
CA GLY A 156 15.80 2.21 -10.76
C GLY A 156 14.43 2.56 -11.33
N VAL A 157 14.14 3.82 -11.70
CA VAL A 157 12.86 4.18 -12.37
C VAL A 157 12.66 3.41 -13.69
N LEU A 158 13.75 3.15 -14.41
CA LEU A 158 13.76 2.42 -15.67
C LEU A 158 13.46 0.93 -15.45
N ASP A 159 13.88 0.39 -14.30
CA ASP A 159 13.61 -0.98 -13.88
C ASP A 159 12.13 -1.15 -13.53
N VAL A 160 11.52 -0.14 -12.90
CA VAL A 160 10.06 -0.10 -12.65
C VAL A 160 9.28 -0.04 -13.96
N ALA A 161 9.69 0.81 -14.90
CA ALA A 161 9.09 0.88 -16.23
C ALA A 161 9.16 -0.49 -16.95
N ALA A 162 10.33 -1.15 -16.85
CA ALA A 162 10.57 -2.45 -17.43
C ALA A 162 9.66 -3.53 -16.80
N GLY A 163 9.56 -3.57 -15.48
CA GLY A 163 8.69 -4.51 -14.77
C GLY A 163 7.20 -4.31 -14.99
N ALA A 164 6.78 -3.11 -15.39
CA ALA A 164 5.40 -2.80 -15.77
C ALA A 164 5.12 -2.97 -17.28
N GLY A 165 6.16 -3.17 -18.10
CA GLY A 165 6.03 -3.49 -19.52
C GLY A 165 5.87 -2.30 -20.46
N HIS A 166 6.13 -1.08 -19.99
CA HIS A 166 5.90 0.14 -20.75
C HIS A 166 7.11 0.50 -21.61
N LYS A 167 7.24 -0.17 -22.76
CA LYS A 167 8.37 0.03 -23.69
C LYS A 167 8.59 1.48 -24.09
N GLU A 168 7.53 2.22 -24.41
CA GLU A 168 7.62 3.63 -24.81
C GLU A 168 8.16 4.53 -23.69
N VAL A 169 7.86 4.18 -22.43
CA VAL A 169 8.41 4.88 -21.26
C VAL A 169 9.89 4.53 -21.07
N CYS A 170 10.30 3.28 -21.28
CA CYS A 170 11.70 2.87 -21.26
C CYS A 170 12.52 3.59 -22.34
N GLU A 171 12.04 3.63 -23.58
CA GLU A 171 12.69 4.35 -24.69
C GLU A 171 12.86 5.84 -24.37
N TRP A 172 11.80 6.47 -23.84
CA TRP A 172 11.85 7.87 -23.45
C TRP A 172 12.85 8.13 -22.31
N LEU A 173 12.82 7.32 -21.25
CA LEU A 173 13.73 7.49 -20.11
C LEU A 173 15.20 7.32 -20.54
N LEU A 174 15.51 6.34 -21.40
CA LEU A 174 16.87 6.20 -21.98
C LEU A 174 17.26 7.42 -22.81
N ALA A 175 16.36 7.95 -23.64
CA ALA A 175 16.64 9.12 -24.47
C ALA A 175 16.93 10.39 -23.66
N VAL A 176 16.38 10.50 -22.44
CA VAL A 176 16.63 11.62 -21.53
C VAL A 176 17.90 11.40 -20.67
N GLY A 177 18.55 10.24 -20.78
CA GLY A 177 19.78 9.92 -20.06
C GLY A 177 19.56 9.14 -18.76
N GLY A 178 18.40 8.52 -18.59
CA GLY A 178 18.19 7.51 -17.55
C GLY A 178 19.09 6.31 -17.79
N THR A 179 19.55 5.70 -16.69
CA THR A 179 20.37 4.49 -16.71
C THR A 179 19.65 3.37 -15.99
N PHE A 180 19.82 2.14 -16.45
CA PHE A 180 19.39 0.97 -15.70
C PHE A 180 20.23 0.87 -14.42
N SER A 181 19.57 0.59 -13.29
CA SER A 181 20.25 0.51 -12.00
C SER A 181 20.77 -0.91 -11.72
N ALA A 182 19.99 -1.92 -12.11
CA ALA A 182 20.32 -3.34 -12.05
C ALA A 182 19.46 -4.14 -13.04
N ASP A 183 20.00 -5.25 -13.56
CA ASP A 183 19.41 -6.19 -14.53
C ASP A 183 17.95 -5.87 -14.98
N PRO A 184 17.77 -5.04 -16.02
CA PRO A 184 16.43 -4.65 -16.46
C PRO A 184 15.65 -5.78 -17.09
N VAL A 185 16.37 -6.77 -17.62
CA VAL A 185 15.78 -7.97 -18.19
C VAL A 185 15.08 -8.74 -17.09
N ARG A 186 15.64 -8.80 -15.88
CA ARG A 186 14.98 -9.41 -14.70
C ARG A 186 13.65 -8.76 -14.36
N TYR A 187 13.56 -7.44 -14.37
CA TYR A 187 12.32 -6.76 -14.05
C TYR A 187 11.26 -7.00 -15.14
N ALA A 188 11.63 -6.81 -16.42
CA ALA A 188 10.73 -7.12 -17.54
C ALA A 188 10.28 -8.59 -17.53
N ALA A 189 11.18 -9.51 -17.16
CA ALA A 189 10.90 -10.93 -17.02
C ALA A 189 9.93 -11.24 -15.88
N ALA A 190 10.04 -10.55 -14.74
CA ALA A 190 9.08 -10.67 -13.64
C ALA A 190 7.65 -10.28 -14.04
N GLY A 191 7.50 -9.33 -14.97
CA GLY A 191 6.22 -8.91 -15.54
C GLY A 191 5.78 -9.70 -16.78
N GLY A 192 6.63 -10.58 -17.32
CA GLY A 192 6.33 -11.40 -18.49
C GLY A 192 6.38 -10.65 -19.83
N HIS A 193 7.09 -9.53 -19.87
CA HIS A 193 7.12 -8.64 -21.02
C HIS A 193 8.15 -9.08 -22.06
N TRP A 194 7.83 -10.14 -22.81
CA TRP A 194 8.73 -10.75 -23.81
C TRP A 194 9.34 -9.74 -24.79
N GLU A 195 8.50 -8.95 -25.48
CA GLU A 195 8.95 -8.00 -26.50
C GLU A 195 9.89 -6.94 -25.91
N LEU A 196 9.69 -6.60 -24.63
CA LEU A 196 10.56 -5.68 -23.92
C LEU A 196 11.90 -6.33 -23.55
N CYS A 197 11.90 -7.59 -23.11
CA CYS A 197 13.13 -8.36 -22.90
C CYS A 197 13.97 -8.45 -24.19
N GLU A 198 13.36 -8.75 -25.34
CA GLU A 198 14.06 -8.76 -26.63
C GLU A 198 14.69 -7.41 -26.96
N TRP A 199 13.93 -6.33 -26.77
CA TRP A 199 14.41 -4.98 -27.00
C TRP A 199 15.56 -4.62 -26.05
N LEU A 200 15.49 -4.97 -24.77
CA LEU A 200 16.55 -4.73 -23.79
C LEU A 200 17.85 -5.45 -24.17
N LEU A 201 17.77 -6.69 -24.63
CA LEU A 201 18.97 -7.42 -25.10
C LEU A 201 19.58 -6.82 -26.36
N ALA A 202 18.77 -6.20 -27.21
CA ALA A 202 19.28 -5.45 -28.36
C ALA A 202 20.02 -4.16 -27.95
N GLN A 203 19.88 -3.68 -26.72
CA GLN A 203 20.61 -2.53 -26.15
C GLN A 203 21.87 -2.93 -25.38
N ASP A 204 22.46 -4.09 -25.68
CA ASP A 204 23.65 -4.65 -25.01
C ASP A 204 23.47 -4.88 -23.49
N CYS A 205 22.23 -4.99 -22.99
CA CYS A 205 21.98 -5.41 -21.62
C CYS A 205 22.31 -6.91 -21.46
N SER A 206 23.10 -7.26 -20.43
CA SER A 206 23.42 -8.66 -20.14
C SER A 206 22.24 -9.39 -19.49
N VAL A 207 22.00 -10.63 -19.91
CA VAL A 207 21.10 -11.54 -19.18
C VAL A 207 21.84 -12.09 -17.96
N GLU A 208 21.46 -11.65 -16.76
CA GLU A 208 21.94 -12.29 -15.52
C GLU A 208 21.10 -13.52 -15.18
N ASP A 209 21.63 -14.33 -14.27
CA ASP A 209 20.99 -15.56 -13.80
C ASP A 209 19.62 -15.33 -13.13
N GLN A 210 19.43 -14.15 -12.52
CA GLN A 210 18.20 -13.80 -11.84
C GLN A 210 17.01 -13.54 -12.78
N ALA A 211 17.24 -13.26 -14.08
CA ALA A 211 16.16 -12.98 -15.00
C ALA A 211 15.25 -14.20 -15.26
N ALA A 212 15.85 -15.38 -15.44
CA ALA A 212 15.09 -16.62 -15.62
C ALA A 212 14.31 -17.01 -14.35
N ILE A 213 14.90 -16.79 -13.17
CA ILE A 213 14.23 -17.01 -11.87
C ILE A 213 13.02 -16.08 -11.73
N ALA A 214 13.15 -14.81 -12.12
CA ALA A 214 12.05 -13.86 -12.10
C ALA A 214 10.91 -14.23 -13.07
N ALA A 215 11.23 -14.63 -14.30
CA ALA A 215 10.24 -15.17 -15.24
C ALA A 215 9.52 -16.41 -14.70
N ALA A 216 10.27 -17.29 -14.02
CA ALA A 216 9.73 -18.51 -13.41
C ALA A 216 8.74 -18.21 -12.28
N ARG A 217 9.04 -17.24 -11.41
CA ARG A 217 8.09 -16.78 -10.37
C ARG A 217 6.81 -16.19 -10.97
N GLY A 218 6.92 -15.53 -12.13
CA GLY A 218 5.78 -15.00 -12.87
C GLY A 218 4.99 -16.04 -13.70
N GLY A 219 5.51 -17.27 -13.84
CA GLY A 219 4.84 -18.34 -14.60
C GLY A 219 5.03 -18.26 -16.12
N TYR A 220 5.99 -17.47 -16.61
CA TYR A 220 6.14 -17.19 -18.05
C TYR A 220 7.01 -18.25 -18.76
N MET A 221 6.46 -19.45 -18.95
CA MET A 221 7.17 -20.64 -19.45
C MET A 221 8.07 -20.40 -20.68
N GLY A 222 7.51 -19.81 -21.75
CA GLY A 222 8.30 -19.57 -22.96
C GLY A 222 9.50 -18.66 -22.68
N LEU A 223 9.31 -17.65 -21.83
CA LEU A 223 10.32 -16.64 -21.53
C LEU A 223 11.46 -17.25 -20.71
N ILE A 224 11.16 -18.22 -19.83
CA ILE A 224 12.16 -18.97 -19.07
C ILE A 224 13.13 -19.68 -20.02
N ASP A 225 12.61 -20.46 -20.96
CA ASP A 225 13.44 -21.23 -21.90
C ASP A 225 14.33 -20.30 -22.72
N TRP A 226 13.73 -19.22 -23.23
CA TRP A 226 14.44 -18.23 -24.03
C TRP A 226 15.55 -17.51 -23.26
N LEU A 227 15.33 -17.20 -21.97
CA LEU A 227 16.33 -16.60 -21.09
C LEU A 227 17.44 -17.60 -20.74
N LEU A 228 17.11 -18.84 -20.39
CA LEU A 228 18.09 -19.88 -20.03
C LEU A 228 19.04 -20.23 -21.18
N GLU A 229 18.58 -20.17 -22.44
CA GLU A 229 19.44 -20.30 -23.62
C GLU A 229 20.48 -19.18 -23.76
N ARG A 230 20.23 -18.02 -23.13
CA ARG A 230 21.00 -16.78 -23.30
C ARG A 230 21.75 -16.35 -22.04
N THR A 231 21.49 -16.98 -20.89
CA THR A 231 22.21 -16.73 -19.64
C THR A 231 23.67 -17.17 -19.75
N VAL A 232 24.60 -16.28 -19.43
CA VAL A 232 26.05 -16.56 -19.42
C VAL A 232 26.43 -17.48 -18.25
N ARG A 233 25.77 -17.27 -17.10
CA ARG A 233 25.92 -18.09 -15.89
C ARG A 233 24.59 -18.76 -15.61
N PHE A 234 24.60 -20.08 -15.47
CA PHE A 234 23.41 -20.81 -15.09
C PHE A 234 22.98 -20.42 -13.66
N PRO A 235 21.69 -20.12 -13.42
CA PRO A 235 21.19 -19.80 -12.08
C PRO A 235 21.42 -20.95 -11.09
N ASN A 236 21.38 -20.62 -9.81
CA ASN A 236 21.30 -21.65 -8.79
C ASN A 236 20.08 -22.53 -9.08
N THR A 237 20.31 -23.83 -9.28
CA THR A 237 19.29 -24.80 -9.63
C THR A 237 18.12 -24.77 -8.64
N TRP A 238 18.40 -24.64 -7.34
CA TRP A 238 17.38 -24.66 -6.30
C TRP A 238 16.53 -23.39 -6.27
N ASP A 239 17.15 -22.22 -6.45
CA ASP A 239 16.42 -20.95 -6.57
C ASP A 239 15.50 -20.95 -7.81
N LEU A 240 15.97 -21.55 -8.92
CA LEU A 240 15.15 -21.75 -10.12
C LEU A 240 14.00 -22.73 -9.85
N MET A 241 14.25 -23.85 -9.17
CA MET A 241 13.20 -24.82 -8.84
C MET A 241 12.15 -24.23 -7.88
N GLU A 242 12.56 -23.46 -6.88
CA GLU A 242 11.65 -22.74 -5.97
C GLU A 242 10.76 -21.78 -6.78
N ALA A 243 11.36 -20.98 -7.67
CA ALA A 243 10.64 -20.06 -8.53
C ALA A 243 9.63 -20.75 -9.46
N VAL A 244 10.05 -21.83 -10.12
CA VAL A 244 9.19 -22.61 -11.02
C VAL A 244 8.05 -23.28 -10.24
N ALA A 245 8.33 -23.83 -9.06
CA ALA A 245 7.31 -24.43 -8.20
C ALA A 245 6.25 -23.41 -7.76
N SER A 246 6.68 -22.19 -7.46
CA SER A 246 5.79 -21.08 -7.10
C SER A 246 4.94 -20.60 -8.28
N GLY A 247 5.54 -20.27 -9.42
CA GLY A 247 4.84 -19.54 -10.49
C GLY A 247 4.33 -20.38 -11.67
N CYS A 248 4.96 -21.52 -11.99
CA CYS A 248 4.70 -22.28 -13.22
C CYS A 248 3.84 -23.52 -12.95
N ASN A 249 3.18 -24.07 -13.97
CA ASN A 249 2.42 -25.32 -13.85
C ASN A 249 3.32 -26.57 -13.67
N LEU A 250 2.72 -27.68 -13.23
CA LEU A 250 3.35 -28.97 -12.97
C LEU A 250 4.13 -29.51 -14.19
N PRO A 251 3.59 -29.52 -15.42
CA PRO A 251 4.36 -29.98 -16.59
C PRO A 251 5.67 -29.21 -16.78
N THR A 252 5.67 -27.90 -16.52
CA THR A 252 6.87 -27.07 -16.60
C THR A 252 7.87 -27.43 -15.50
N LEU A 253 7.38 -27.59 -14.27
CA LEU A 253 8.20 -28.02 -13.13
C LEU A 253 8.85 -29.38 -13.41
N GLN A 254 8.08 -30.38 -13.87
CA GLN A 254 8.58 -31.71 -14.22
C GLN A 254 9.68 -31.66 -15.28
N ARG A 255 9.44 -30.89 -16.34
CA ARG A 255 10.38 -30.73 -17.45
C ARG A 255 11.70 -30.09 -16.99
N LEU A 256 11.63 -28.95 -16.29
CA LEU A 256 12.83 -28.23 -15.87
C LEU A 256 13.59 -29.00 -14.77
N HIS A 257 12.88 -29.67 -13.87
CA HIS A 257 13.49 -30.53 -12.87
C HIS A 257 14.24 -31.71 -13.49
N HIS A 258 13.65 -32.37 -14.50
CA HIS A 258 14.34 -33.45 -15.20
C HIS A 258 15.64 -32.98 -15.88
N THR A 259 15.58 -31.81 -16.53
CA THR A 259 16.73 -31.24 -17.23
C THR A 259 17.85 -30.83 -16.27
N TYR A 260 17.51 -30.18 -15.16
CA TYR A 260 18.50 -29.48 -14.32
C TYR A 260 18.81 -30.13 -12.98
N VAL A 261 17.97 -31.06 -12.51
CA VAL A 261 18.19 -31.81 -11.26
C VAL A 261 18.52 -33.26 -11.57
N ASP A 262 17.65 -33.97 -12.30
CA ASP A 262 17.81 -35.41 -12.50
C ASP A 262 19.04 -35.76 -13.34
N THR A 263 19.22 -35.05 -14.46
CA THR A 263 20.29 -35.35 -15.40
C THR A 263 21.67 -35.09 -14.79
N PRO A 264 21.94 -33.94 -14.12
CA PRO A 264 23.21 -33.72 -13.43
C PRO A 264 23.43 -34.64 -12.23
N TYR A 265 22.38 -34.92 -11.43
CA TYR A 265 22.48 -35.82 -10.29
C TYR A 265 22.87 -37.25 -10.72
N ALA A 266 22.28 -37.76 -11.81
CA ALA A 266 22.65 -39.06 -12.38
C ALA A 266 24.11 -39.10 -12.85
N GLN A 267 24.63 -38.00 -13.41
CA GLN A 267 26.03 -37.88 -13.83
C GLN A 267 27.00 -37.84 -12.64
N MET A 268 26.71 -37.05 -11.61
CA MET A 268 27.50 -37.01 -10.36
C MET A 268 27.47 -38.35 -9.61
N SER A 269 26.32 -39.03 -9.61
CA SER A 269 26.18 -40.37 -9.04
C SER A 269 27.07 -41.38 -9.75
N ALA A 270 27.10 -41.36 -11.08
CA ALA A 270 27.99 -42.20 -11.87
C ALA A 270 29.48 -41.87 -11.66
N ALA A 271 29.81 -40.63 -11.30
CA ALA A 271 31.18 -40.18 -10.99
C ALA A 271 31.63 -40.50 -9.55
N GLY A 272 30.72 -40.89 -8.65
CA GLY A 272 31.04 -41.29 -7.27
C GLY A 272 31.28 -40.12 -6.31
N GLU A 273 30.79 -38.92 -6.61
CA GLU A 273 31.04 -37.67 -5.87
C GLU A 273 29.96 -37.30 -4.82
N LEU A 274 29.10 -38.25 -4.43
CA LEU A 274 27.83 -37.98 -3.72
C LEU A 274 27.92 -37.80 -2.19
N SER A 275 28.96 -38.28 -1.51
CA SER A 275 28.90 -38.53 -0.05
C SER A 275 28.68 -37.30 0.83
N ASP A 276 29.10 -36.12 0.37
CA ASP A 276 29.06 -34.88 1.16
C ASP A 276 27.89 -33.95 0.75
N ALA A 277 27.18 -34.27 -0.34
CA ALA A 277 26.12 -33.42 -0.90
C ALA A 277 24.71 -33.75 -0.38
N GLU A 278 24.47 -34.99 0.05
CA GLU A 278 23.14 -35.48 0.46
C GLU A 278 22.61 -34.83 1.75
N GLU A 279 23.48 -34.40 2.67
CA GLU A 279 23.09 -33.79 3.95
C GLU A 279 22.71 -32.29 3.81
N LEU A 280 23.24 -31.58 2.79
CA LEU A 280 22.87 -30.17 2.49
C LEU A 280 21.58 -30.05 1.64
N LEU A 281 21.21 -31.09 0.89
CA LEU A 281 20.10 -31.08 -0.06
C LEU A 281 18.70 -31.03 0.58
N GLY A 282 18.55 -31.52 1.82
CA GLY A 282 17.25 -31.60 2.50
C GLY A 282 16.61 -30.23 2.81
N GLY A 283 17.44 -29.22 3.09
CA GLY A 283 16.96 -27.85 3.32
C GLY A 283 16.40 -27.19 2.05
N GLU A 284 17.12 -27.33 0.94
CA GLU A 284 16.74 -26.76 -0.36
C GLU A 284 15.46 -27.37 -0.92
N GLN A 285 15.28 -28.69 -0.77
CA GLN A 285 14.06 -29.40 -1.14
C GLN A 285 12.83 -28.91 -0.34
N GLY A 286 13.03 -28.54 0.93
CA GLY A 286 11.99 -27.96 1.77
C GLY A 286 11.42 -26.65 1.20
N TRP A 287 12.30 -25.76 0.70
CA TRP A 287 11.89 -24.49 0.09
C TRP A 287 11.10 -24.69 -1.20
N VAL A 288 11.52 -25.62 -2.07
CA VAL A 288 10.79 -25.95 -3.31
C VAL A 288 9.38 -26.48 -2.99
N THR A 289 9.26 -27.31 -1.95
CA THR A 289 7.97 -27.84 -1.51
C THR A 289 7.08 -26.74 -0.94
N ALA A 290 7.66 -25.79 -0.20
CA ALA A 290 6.96 -24.61 0.32
C ALA A 290 6.40 -23.74 -0.80
N ALA A 291 7.23 -23.46 -1.80
CA ALA A 291 6.85 -22.69 -2.97
C ALA A 291 5.75 -23.41 -3.78
N ALA A 292 5.82 -24.73 -3.93
CA ALA A 292 4.77 -25.52 -4.57
C ALA A 292 3.44 -25.43 -3.81
N ALA A 293 3.45 -25.61 -2.48
CA ALA A 293 2.26 -25.55 -1.65
C ALA A 293 1.64 -24.13 -1.58
N GLY A 294 2.49 -23.10 -1.53
CA GLY A 294 2.09 -21.70 -1.58
C GLY A 294 1.71 -21.19 -2.98
N SER A 295 1.84 -22.02 -4.02
CA SER A 295 1.65 -21.59 -5.41
C SER A 295 0.23 -21.12 -5.70
N PRO A 296 0.02 -19.94 -6.31
CA PRO A 296 -1.33 -19.44 -6.65
C PRO A 296 -1.99 -20.21 -7.81
N THR A 297 -1.28 -21.12 -8.45
CA THR A 297 -1.79 -21.94 -9.57
C THR A 297 -2.73 -23.05 -9.08
N ALA A 298 -3.68 -23.45 -9.93
CA ALA A 298 -4.71 -24.44 -9.56
C ALA A 298 -4.16 -25.87 -9.33
N ASP A 299 -3.00 -26.18 -9.89
CA ASP A 299 -2.33 -27.49 -9.86
C ASP A 299 -1.30 -27.63 -8.73
N TRP A 300 -1.30 -26.71 -7.76
CA TRP A 300 -0.39 -26.75 -6.62
C TRP A 300 -0.40 -28.09 -5.86
N ARG A 301 -1.57 -28.74 -5.75
CA ARG A 301 -1.70 -30.08 -5.12
C ARG A 301 -0.90 -31.10 -5.91
N ASP A 302 -1.12 -31.15 -7.23
CA ASP A 302 -0.44 -32.09 -8.12
C ASP A 302 1.08 -31.89 -8.08
N LYS A 303 1.56 -30.64 -7.91
CA LYS A 303 2.99 -30.34 -7.68
C LYS A 303 3.53 -30.94 -6.40
N VAL A 304 2.82 -30.75 -5.29
CA VAL A 304 3.24 -31.30 -3.99
C VAL A 304 3.23 -32.82 -4.04
N GLU A 305 2.18 -33.45 -4.57
CA GLU A 305 2.11 -34.91 -4.74
C GLU A 305 3.27 -35.43 -5.58
N TRP A 306 3.56 -34.76 -6.69
CA TRP A 306 4.66 -35.14 -7.55
C TRP A 306 6.01 -35.03 -6.81
N LEU A 307 6.28 -33.94 -6.08
CA LEU A 307 7.51 -33.79 -5.29
C LEU A 307 7.65 -34.88 -4.21
N GLU A 308 6.55 -35.29 -3.58
CA GLU A 308 6.55 -36.38 -2.60
C GLU A 308 6.93 -37.73 -3.23
N THR A 309 6.44 -38.03 -4.46
CA THR A 309 6.85 -39.26 -5.17
C THR A 309 8.35 -39.33 -5.45
N ARG A 310 9.03 -38.18 -5.40
CA ARG A 310 10.49 -38.06 -5.57
C ARG A 310 11.28 -38.20 -4.27
N GLY A 311 10.60 -38.39 -3.14
CA GLY A 311 11.22 -38.52 -1.83
C GLY A 311 11.58 -37.19 -1.17
N TYR A 312 10.95 -36.07 -1.57
CA TYR A 312 11.15 -34.78 -0.90
C TYR A 312 10.66 -34.88 0.55
N PRO A 313 11.42 -34.33 1.52
CA PRO A 313 11.10 -34.48 2.93
C PRO A 313 9.85 -33.68 3.30
N LEU A 314 9.00 -34.31 4.11
CA LEU A 314 7.84 -33.68 4.74
C LEU A 314 8.32 -32.74 5.86
N THR A 315 8.65 -31.52 5.49
CA THR A 315 9.17 -30.49 6.42
C THR A 315 8.08 -29.51 6.84
N ASP A 316 8.30 -28.83 7.96
CA ASP A 316 7.45 -27.74 8.43
C ASP A 316 7.57 -26.49 7.54
N ILE A 317 8.75 -26.29 6.93
CA ILE A 317 9.02 -25.22 5.96
C ILE A 317 8.04 -25.25 4.79
N ALA A 318 7.58 -26.45 4.37
CA ALA A 318 6.64 -26.63 3.26
C ALA A 318 5.31 -25.88 3.42
N CYS A 319 4.99 -25.43 4.64
CA CYS A 319 3.75 -24.73 4.91
C CYS A 319 3.92 -23.21 5.06
N ARG A 320 5.14 -22.68 4.94
CA ARG A 320 5.47 -21.25 5.10
C ARG A 320 4.62 -20.36 4.18
N ASP A 321 4.58 -20.69 2.90
CA ASP A 321 4.04 -19.79 1.87
C ASP A 321 2.51 -19.94 1.70
N ILE A 322 1.90 -20.90 2.39
CA ILE A 322 0.45 -21.16 2.36
C ILE A 322 -0.33 -20.03 3.03
N ALA A 323 0.27 -19.37 4.02
CA ALA A 323 -0.38 -18.31 4.79
C ALA A 323 -0.80 -17.12 3.91
N ALA A 324 -0.20 -16.95 2.72
CA ALA A 324 -0.52 -15.89 1.77
C ALA A 324 -1.67 -16.23 0.80
N ARG A 325 -2.19 -17.45 0.84
CA ARG A 325 -3.26 -17.93 -0.05
C ARG A 325 -4.65 -17.54 0.46
N GLU A 326 -5.59 -17.36 -0.47
CA GLU A 326 -7.01 -17.14 -0.12
C GLU A 326 -7.69 -18.41 0.42
N ASP A 327 -7.28 -19.60 -0.03
CA ASP A 327 -7.79 -20.92 0.40
C ASP A 327 -6.85 -21.60 1.43
N CYS A 328 -6.25 -20.79 2.31
CA CYS A 328 -5.25 -21.24 3.29
C CYS A 328 -5.79 -22.40 4.15
N ARG A 329 -7.05 -22.31 4.59
CA ARG A 329 -7.72 -23.32 5.40
C ARG A 329 -7.75 -24.69 4.73
N GLU A 330 -8.26 -24.77 3.51
CA GLU A 330 -8.40 -26.00 2.73
C GLU A 330 -7.04 -26.58 2.36
N ALA A 331 -6.05 -25.72 2.07
CA ALA A 331 -4.69 -26.15 1.80
C ALA A 331 -4.06 -26.83 3.03
N LEU A 332 -4.26 -26.28 4.22
CA LEU A 332 -3.78 -26.88 5.48
C LEU A 332 -4.45 -28.23 5.78
N GLU A 333 -5.77 -28.38 5.57
CA GLU A 333 -6.45 -29.67 5.75
C GLU A 333 -5.88 -30.76 4.85
N TRP A 334 -5.61 -30.38 3.59
CA TRP A 334 -5.06 -31.29 2.62
C TRP A 334 -3.65 -31.77 3.02
N LEU A 335 -2.77 -30.87 3.45
CA LEU A 335 -1.42 -31.24 3.91
C LEU A 335 -1.45 -32.04 5.21
N GLN A 336 -2.40 -31.77 6.10
CA GLN A 336 -2.58 -32.55 7.32
C GLN A 336 -2.80 -34.03 7.01
N GLN A 337 -3.67 -34.33 6.03
CA GLN A 337 -4.00 -35.71 5.64
C GLN A 337 -2.77 -36.48 5.12
N ARG A 338 -1.73 -35.75 4.68
CA ARG A 338 -0.47 -36.30 4.16
C ARG A 338 0.64 -36.40 5.21
N GLY A 339 0.38 -35.92 6.43
CA GLY A 339 1.32 -36.02 7.55
C GLY A 339 2.36 -34.90 7.64
N TYR A 340 2.12 -33.76 7.00
CA TYR A 340 3.01 -32.59 7.16
C TYR A 340 2.99 -32.08 8.61
N PRO A 341 4.17 -31.77 9.19
CA PRO A 341 4.24 -31.27 10.56
C PRO A 341 3.78 -29.82 10.63
N PHE A 342 2.94 -29.51 11.63
CA PHE A 342 2.52 -28.14 11.91
C PHE A 342 3.30 -27.55 13.08
N THR A 343 3.80 -26.32 12.90
CA THR A 343 4.66 -25.64 13.88
C THR A 343 4.08 -24.31 14.34
N ALA A 344 4.57 -23.83 15.49
CA ALA A 344 4.21 -22.51 16.02
C ALA A 344 4.56 -21.37 15.04
N GLY A 345 5.63 -21.53 14.24
CA GLY A 345 6.02 -20.56 13.21
C GLY A 345 4.94 -20.38 12.14
N MET A 346 4.33 -21.48 11.68
CA MET A 346 3.21 -21.42 10.73
C MET A 346 1.98 -20.73 11.32
N ALA A 347 1.59 -21.11 12.54
CA ALA A 347 0.48 -20.46 13.23
C ALA A 347 0.75 -18.96 13.43
N HIS A 348 2.02 -18.55 13.60
CA HIS A 348 2.42 -17.15 13.64
C HIS A 348 2.20 -16.45 12.29
N TYR A 349 2.61 -17.04 11.17
CA TYR A 349 2.40 -16.47 9.83
C TYR A 349 0.91 -16.35 9.46
N VAL A 350 0.12 -17.40 9.72
CA VAL A 350 -1.34 -17.39 9.50
C VAL A 350 -2.00 -16.29 10.35
N ALA A 351 -1.60 -16.18 11.61
CA ALA A 351 -2.10 -15.13 12.50
C ALA A 351 -1.69 -13.72 12.07
N GLN A 352 -0.52 -13.53 11.45
CA GLN A 352 -0.07 -12.25 10.90
C GLN A 352 -0.90 -11.81 9.68
N ASN A 353 -1.36 -12.74 8.85
CA ASN A 353 -2.20 -12.46 7.69
C ASN A 353 -3.69 -12.27 8.03
N GLY A 354 -4.10 -12.57 9.28
CA GLY A 354 -5.44 -12.33 9.77
C GLY A 354 -6.46 -13.42 9.41
N ASP A 355 -6.03 -14.62 9.00
CA ASP A 355 -6.91 -15.73 8.72
C ASP A 355 -7.27 -16.48 10.02
N ALA A 356 -8.44 -16.15 10.58
CA ALA A 356 -8.92 -16.74 11.83
C ALA A 356 -9.32 -18.22 11.67
N ASP A 357 -9.90 -18.59 10.53
CA ASP A 357 -10.41 -19.95 10.30
C ASP A 357 -9.25 -20.94 10.15
N ALA A 358 -8.23 -20.57 9.37
CA ALA A 358 -7.00 -21.35 9.23
C ALA A 358 -6.25 -21.47 10.56
N LEU A 359 -6.21 -20.39 11.35
CA LEU A 359 -5.58 -20.41 12.67
C LEU A 359 -6.33 -21.33 13.66
N GLU A 360 -7.67 -21.30 13.66
CA GLU A 360 -8.48 -22.12 14.57
C GLU A 360 -8.18 -23.61 14.38
N PHE A 361 -8.04 -24.01 13.13
CA PHE A 361 -7.65 -25.35 12.76
C PHE A 361 -6.28 -25.75 13.27
N LEU A 362 -5.25 -24.93 13.03
CA LEU A 362 -3.89 -25.23 13.50
C LEU A 362 -3.86 -25.41 15.02
N LEU A 363 -4.59 -24.54 15.74
CA LEU A 363 -4.71 -24.65 17.19
C LEU A 363 -5.54 -25.89 17.62
N ALA A 364 -6.50 -26.34 16.81
CA ALA A 364 -7.25 -27.59 17.06
C ALA A 364 -6.38 -28.84 16.85
N GLN A 365 -5.36 -28.78 15.99
CA GLN A 365 -4.38 -29.85 15.80
C GLN A 365 -3.29 -29.91 16.88
N GLY A 366 -3.38 -29.07 17.92
CA GLY A 366 -2.44 -29.07 19.05
C GLY A 366 -1.19 -28.20 18.81
N VAL A 367 -1.19 -27.33 17.81
CA VAL A 367 -0.13 -26.31 17.68
C VAL A 367 -0.30 -25.30 18.81
N HIS A 368 0.75 -25.13 19.62
CA HIS A 368 0.76 -24.22 20.75
C HIS A 368 1.43 -22.89 20.38
N LEU A 369 0.76 -21.79 20.72
CA LEU A 369 1.29 -20.44 20.65
C LEU A 369 1.39 -19.85 22.06
N ASP A 370 2.59 -19.45 22.46
CA ASP A 370 2.81 -18.86 23.78
C ASP A 370 2.43 -17.37 23.80
N THR A 371 2.65 -16.67 22.68
CA THR A 371 2.42 -15.23 22.56
C THR A 371 1.69 -14.90 21.26
N ALA A 372 0.74 -13.96 21.35
CA ALA A 372 0.07 -13.46 20.17
C ALA A 372 1.07 -12.65 19.35
N PRO A 373 1.14 -12.82 18.02
CA PRO A 373 2.01 -12.02 17.18
C PRO A 373 1.81 -10.54 17.47
N ALA A 374 2.92 -9.81 17.60
CA ALA A 374 2.88 -8.37 17.69
C ALA A 374 2.58 -7.82 16.29
N ALA A 375 1.32 -7.87 15.90
CA ALA A 375 0.67 -6.84 15.10
C ALA A 375 1.53 -6.07 14.09
N SER A 376 2.19 -6.76 13.15
CA SER A 376 2.77 -6.14 11.96
C SER A 376 1.74 -6.23 10.84
N TYR A 377 0.60 -5.58 11.02
CA TYR A 377 -0.59 -5.85 10.22
C TYR A 377 -0.55 -5.12 8.88
N ALA A 378 -0.45 -5.89 7.80
CA ALA A 378 -0.69 -5.39 6.46
C ALA A 378 -2.20 -5.12 6.30
N PRO A 379 -2.61 -4.03 5.63
CA PRO A 379 -4.02 -3.71 5.35
C PRO A 379 -4.66 -4.63 4.28
N ARG A 380 -4.09 -5.80 4.00
CA ARG A 380 -4.59 -6.75 2.99
C ARG A 380 -5.35 -7.88 3.70
N GLY A 381 -6.68 -7.86 3.62
CA GLY A 381 -7.42 -9.09 3.31
C GLY A 381 -8.40 -9.69 4.33
N HIS A 382 -8.13 -9.77 5.63
CA HIS A 382 -8.98 -10.59 6.54
C HIS A 382 -9.33 -9.91 7.87
N ASP A 383 -10.36 -10.42 8.57
CA ASP A 383 -10.85 -9.91 9.86
C ASP A 383 -9.88 -10.21 11.01
N HIS A 384 -8.87 -9.35 11.15
CA HIS A 384 -7.84 -9.43 12.20
C HIS A 384 -8.41 -9.45 13.62
N LEU A 385 -9.60 -8.88 13.83
CA LEU A 385 -10.27 -8.91 15.13
C LEU A 385 -10.71 -10.34 15.49
N ALA A 386 -11.18 -11.11 14.51
CA ALA A 386 -11.55 -12.51 14.69
C ALA A 386 -10.34 -13.36 15.10
N THR A 387 -9.18 -13.16 14.44
CA THR A 387 -7.93 -13.86 14.75
C THR A 387 -7.47 -13.61 16.18
N LEU A 388 -7.51 -12.35 16.64
CA LEU A 388 -7.13 -12.00 17.99
C LEU A 388 -8.11 -12.54 19.05
N LYS A 389 -9.41 -12.52 18.78
CA LYS A 389 -10.44 -13.12 19.64
C LYS A 389 -10.21 -14.62 19.82
N LEU A 390 -9.88 -15.31 18.74
CA LEU A 390 -9.53 -16.73 18.78
C LEU A 390 -8.28 -17.00 19.62
N LEU A 391 -7.20 -16.25 19.41
CA LEU A 391 -5.96 -16.38 20.20
C LEU A 391 -6.23 -16.17 21.69
N HIS A 392 -7.03 -15.15 22.03
CA HIS A 392 -7.44 -14.91 23.40
C HIS A 392 -8.25 -16.06 24.00
N ALA A 393 -9.22 -16.61 23.25
CA ALA A 393 -10.03 -17.75 23.69
C ALA A 393 -9.17 -18.99 23.99
N ARG A 394 -8.04 -19.16 23.29
CA ARG A 394 -7.05 -20.22 23.54
C ARG A 394 -6.03 -19.88 24.63
N ARG A 395 -6.25 -18.80 25.38
CA ARG A 395 -5.37 -18.31 26.48
C ARG A 395 -3.97 -17.91 26.03
N VAL A 396 -3.80 -17.56 24.76
CA VAL A 396 -2.55 -16.99 24.26
C VAL A 396 -2.34 -15.61 24.89
N CYS A 397 -1.11 -15.30 25.30
CA CYS A 397 -0.81 -14.05 25.98
C CYS A 397 -1.00 -12.86 25.04
N ILE A 398 -1.89 -11.94 25.43
CA ILE A 398 -2.10 -10.63 24.82
C ILE A 398 -1.61 -9.58 25.81
N GLY A 399 -0.88 -8.58 25.32
CA GLY A 399 -0.31 -7.55 26.19
C GLY A 399 -0.33 -6.16 25.59
N HIS A 400 0.30 -5.22 26.33
CA HIS A 400 0.39 -3.79 25.97
C HIS A 400 0.93 -3.55 24.54
N ARG A 401 1.86 -4.37 24.07
CA ARG A 401 2.41 -4.27 22.70
C ARG A 401 1.35 -4.44 21.61
N ASN A 402 0.36 -5.31 21.83
CA ASN A 402 -0.74 -5.53 20.88
C ASN A 402 -1.63 -4.28 20.79
N VAL A 403 -1.94 -3.66 21.94
CA VAL A 403 -2.72 -2.40 22.01
C VAL A 403 -1.99 -1.27 21.31
N ALA A 404 -0.70 -1.11 21.62
CA ALA A 404 0.14 -0.08 21.04
C ALA A 404 0.20 -0.18 19.51
N SER A 405 0.36 -1.40 18.97
CA SER A 405 0.42 -1.58 17.52
C SER A 405 -0.93 -1.38 16.84
N ALA A 406 -2.03 -1.88 17.42
CA ALA A 406 -3.37 -1.63 16.90
C ALA A 406 -3.68 -0.12 16.85
N ALA A 407 -3.27 0.62 17.87
CA ALA A 407 -3.40 2.07 17.92
C ALA A 407 -2.54 2.78 16.85
N ALA A 408 -1.30 2.35 16.63
CA ALA A 408 -0.43 2.90 15.60
C ALA A 408 -0.99 2.72 14.17
N ASN A 409 -1.83 1.69 13.97
CA ASN A 409 -2.50 1.41 12.71
C ASN A 409 -3.93 1.98 12.62
N GLY A 410 -4.41 2.70 13.64
CA GLY A 410 -5.74 3.29 13.64
C GLY A 410 -6.91 2.29 13.74
N GLN A 411 -6.65 1.06 14.20
CA GLN A 411 -7.63 -0.04 14.22
C GLN A 411 -8.58 0.04 15.43
N LEU A 412 -9.56 0.94 15.39
CA LEU A 412 -10.52 1.17 16.48
C LEU A 412 -11.21 -0.11 17.01
N PRO A 413 -11.78 -1.00 16.16
CA PRO A 413 -12.44 -2.21 16.65
C PRO A 413 -11.51 -3.13 17.45
N VAL A 414 -10.23 -3.19 17.06
CA VAL A 414 -9.21 -4.00 17.75
C VAL A 414 -8.82 -3.37 19.08
N VAL A 415 -8.60 -2.06 19.11
CA VAL A 415 -8.27 -1.34 20.35
C VAL A 415 -9.40 -1.44 21.36
N ALA A 416 -10.66 -1.25 20.92
CA ALA A 416 -11.83 -1.34 21.80
C ALA A 416 -11.93 -2.71 22.46
N TRP A 417 -11.83 -3.78 21.67
CA TRP A 417 -11.85 -5.14 22.19
C TRP A 417 -10.66 -5.46 23.12
N LEU A 418 -9.45 -4.97 22.81
CA LEU A 418 -8.28 -5.16 23.68
C LEU A 418 -8.44 -4.45 25.03
N VAL A 419 -9.10 -3.29 25.07
CA VAL A 419 -9.41 -2.57 26.31
C VAL A 419 -10.43 -3.34 27.16
N GLU A 420 -11.43 -3.96 26.55
CA GLU A 420 -12.38 -4.84 27.24
C GLU A 420 -11.68 -6.05 27.88
N VAL A 421 -10.74 -6.67 27.15
CA VAL A 421 -10.05 -7.89 27.58
C VAL A 421 -8.98 -7.64 28.64
N LEU A 422 -8.12 -6.64 28.42
CA LEU A 422 -6.98 -6.36 29.31
C LEU A 422 -7.37 -5.44 30.48
N GLY A 423 -8.52 -4.80 30.39
CA GLY A 423 -8.95 -3.74 31.31
C GLY A 423 -8.30 -2.40 31.00
N ALA A 424 -9.04 -1.33 31.32
CA ALA A 424 -8.65 0.05 31.04
C ALA A 424 -7.27 0.42 31.63
N ALA A 425 -6.95 -0.02 32.85
CA ALA A 425 -5.69 0.33 33.51
C ALA A 425 -4.43 -0.19 32.79
N THR A 426 -4.55 -1.30 32.06
CA THR A 426 -3.43 -1.92 31.32
C THR A 426 -3.37 -1.46 29.87
N ALA A 427 -4.54 -1.24 29.25
CA ALA A 427 -4.63 -0.89 27.84
C ALA A 427 -4.55 0.62 27.58
N LEU A 428 -5.11 1.45 28.46
CA LEU A 428 -5.17 2.90 28.29
C LEU A 428 -3.93 3.55 28.91
N THR A 429 -2.99 3.94 28.04
CA THR A 429 -1.74 4.58 28.43
C THR A 429 -1.46 5.78 27.53
N ALA A 430 -0.71 6.76 28.03
CA ALA A 430 -0.28 7.90 27.22
C ALA A 430 0.44 7.47 25.94
N GLY A 431 1.24 6.40 26.01
CA GLY A 431 1.92 5.85 24.83
C GLY A 431 1.00 5.18 23.80
N VAL A 432 -0.19 4.72 24.19
CA VAL A 432 -1.24 4.24 23.26
C VAL A 432 -1.93 5.43 22.63
N TYR A 433 -2.25 6.46 23.42
CA TYR A 433 -2.83 7.70 22.92
C TYR A 433 -1.93 8.37 21.86
N ALA A 434 -0.63 8.47 22.13
CA ALA A 434 0.35 9.05 21.21
C ALA A 434 0.48 8.25 19.90
N ARG A 435 0.40 6.91 19.96
CA ARG A 435 0.40 6.07 18.75
C ARG A 435 -0.88 6.22 17.94
N ALA A 436 -2.03 6.34 18.59
CA ALA A 436 -3.28 6.67 17.93
C ALA A 436 -3.23 8.04 17.25
N ALA A 437 -2.63 9.04 17.91
CA ALA A 437 -2.40 10.36 17.32
C ALA A 437 -1.55 10.26 16.04
N ARG A 438 -0.43 9.52 16.11
CA ARG A 438 0.44 9.26 14.95
C ARG A 438 -0.29 8.60 13.78
N SER A 439 -1.27 7.73 14.04
CA SER A 439 -2.04 7.06 12.99
C SER A 439 -2.90 8.01 12.15
N GLY A 440 -3.23 9.19 12.68
CA GLY A 440 -4.15 10.15 12.06
C GLY A 440 -5.63 9.74 12.13
N SER A 441 -5.97 8.66 12.85
CA SER A 441 -7.37 8.21 12.99
C SER A 441 -8.12 9.09 14.01
N ALA A 442 -8.89 10.06 13.51
CA ALA A 442 -9.72 10.94 14.33
C ALA A 442 -10.77 10.16 15.15
N GLU A 443 -11.37 9.12 14.55
CA GLU A 443 -12.35 8.25 15.24
C GLU A 443 -11.72 7.52 16.43
N LEU A 444 -10.51 6.97 16.25
CA LEU A 444 -9.81 6.28 17.34
C LEU A 444 -9.41 7.26 18.46
N LEU A 445 -8.97 8.47 18.10
CA LEU A 445 -8.63 9.49 19.10
C LEU A 445 -9.85 9.94 19.90
N ALA A 446 -10.97 10.22 19.23
CA ALA A 446 -12.22 10.60 19.90
C ALA A 446 -12.65 9.50 20.88
N TRP A 447 -12.60 8.24 20.45
CA TRP A 447 -12.93 7.10 21.30
C TRP A 447 -11.99 6.96 22.52
N LEU A 448 -10.68 7.10 22.32
CA LEU A 448 -9.70 7.03 23.43
C LEU A 448 -9.91 8.17 24.44
N HIS A 449 -10.29 9.35 23.96
CA HIS A 449 -10.61 10.49 24.82
C HIS A 449 -11.86 10.23 25.66
N GLU A 450 -12.94 9.75 25.04
CA GLU A 450 -14.18 9.37 25.73
C GLU A 450 -13.95 8.23 26.74
N ALA A 451 -13.04 7.31 26.44
CA ALA A 451 -12.63 6.23 27.33
C ALA A 451 -11.77 6.70 28.52
N GLY A 452 -11.43 8.00 28.62
CA GLY A 452 -10.61 8.55 29.68
C GLY A 452 -9.14 8.12 29.63
N CYS A 453 -8.64 7.79 28.43
CA CYS A 453 -7.25 7.39 28.26
C CYS A 453 -6.32 8.56 28.61
N PRO A 454 -5.32 8.36 29.49
CA PRO A 454 -4.39 9.43 29.83
C PRO A 454 -3.57 9.82 28.61
N TRP A 455 -3.25 11.11 28.50
CA TRP A 455 -2.32 11.64 27.51
C TRP A 455 -1.24 12.49 28.17
N ASP A 456 -0.19 12.77 27.41
CA ASP A 456 0.85 13.72 27.75
C ASP A 456 1.28 14.48 26.48
N ALA A 457 2.33 15.29 26.57
CA ALA A 457 2.80 16.11 25.45
C ALA A 457 3.22 15.29 24.21
N SER A 458 3.51 14.00 24.38
CA SER A 458 3.85 13.12 23.25
C SER A 458 2.65 12.92 22.31
N ALA A 459 1.41 13.01 22.79
CA ALA A 459 0.23 12.92 21.94
C ALA A 459 0.16 14.09 20.94
N PHE A 460 0.44 15.31 21.41
CA PHE A 460 0.47 16.50 20.55
C PHE A 460 1.65 16.45 19.57
N ALA A 461 2.83 16.02 20.01
CA ALA A 461 4.00 15.87 19.14
C ALA A 461 3.80 14.80 18.05
N GLU A 462 3.18 13.66 18.38
CA GLU A 462 2.88 12.60 17.40
C GLU A 462 1.74 12.99 16.45
N ALA A 463 0.78 13.83 16.86
CA ALA A 463 -0.19 14.45 15.96
C ALA A 463 0.49 15.42 14.97
N ALA A 464 1.46 16.21 15.43
CA ALA A 464 2.27 17.06 14.54
C ALA A 464 3.09 16.21 13.55
N ALA A 465 3.52 15.01 13.96
CA ALA A 465 4.17 14.05 13.06
C ALA A 465 3.20 13.42 12.05
N SER A 466 1.92 13.23 12.42
CA SER A 466 0.87 12.72 11.51
C SER A 466 0.51 13.75 10.43
N GLY A 467 0.57 15.03 10.78
CA GLY A 467 0.38 16.21 9.94
C GLY A 467 -1.05 16.65 9.70
N SER A 468 -2.02 16.11 10.44
CA SER A 468 -3.41 16.58 10.36
C SER A 468 -3.61 17.86 11.19
N GLU A 469 -3.95 18.97 10.53
CA GLU A 469 -4.24 20.26 11.21
C GLU A 469 -5.50 20.14 12.08
N GLU A 470 -6.54 19.49 11.56
CA GLU A 470 -7.80 19.27 12.28
C GLU A 470 -7.59 18.45 13.56
N GLN A 471 -6.68 17.46 13.51
CA GLN A 471 -6.33 16.67 14.68
C GLN A 471 -5.61 17.51 15.74
N LEU A 472 -4.70 18.40 15.33
CA LEU A 472 -4.01 19.32 16.25
C LEU A 472 -4.98 20.30 16.90
N GLU A 473 -5.86 20.91 16.11
CA GLU A 473 -6.88 21.83 16.59
C GLU A 473 -7.78 21.17 17.63
N TRP A 474 -8.27 19.97 17.32
CA TRP A 474 -9.09 19.19 18.25
C TRP A 474 -8.35 18.84 19.55
N LEU A 475 -7.07 18.45 19.48
CA LEU A 475 -6.26 18.17 20.68
C LEU A 475 -6.10 19.41 21.57
N VAL A 476 -5.93 20.60 20.99
CA VAL A 476 -5.87 21.86 21.77
C VAL A 476 -7.21 22.17 22.42
N GLU A 477 -8.31 22.02 21.69
CA GLU A 477 -9.67 22.20 22.22
C GLU A 477 -9.95 21.31 23.43
N CYS A 478 -9.47 20.06 23.39
CA CYS A 478 -9.60 19.14 24.51
C CYS A 478 -8.55 19.35 25.63
N GLY A 479 -7.66 20.33 25.51
CA GLY A 479 -6.68 20.70 26.53
C GLY A 479 -5.43 19.81 26.57
N CYS A 480 -5.05 19.18 25.45
CA CYS A 480 -3.83 18.40 25.36
C CYS A 480 -2.59 19.31 25.58
N PRO A 481 -1.64 18.92 26.45
CA PRO A 481 -0.42 19.69 26.64
C PRO A 481 0.44 19.68 25.37
N MET A 482 0.93 20.84 24.94
CA MET A 482 1.77 20.97 23.74
C MET A 482 3.25 20.58 23.99
N GLY A 483 3.66 20.51 25.26
CA GLY A 483 5.07 20.41 25.65
C GLY A 483 5.82 21.74 25.55
N ASP A 484 6.97 21.81 26.21
CA ASP A 484 7.87 22.97 26.23
C ASP A 484 9.27 22.64 25.72
N ASP A 485 9.43 21.49 25.06
CA ASP A 485 10.69 21.00 24.48
C ASP A 485 10.84 21.30 22.99
N GLY A 486 9.76 21.76 22.34
CA GLY A 486 9.72 22.05 20.90
C GLY A 486 9.65 20.80 20.01
N ASP A 487 9.34 19.61 20.55
CA ASP A 487 9.22 18.39 19.72
C ASP A 487 8.16 18.50 18.60
N PRO A 488 6.98 19.14 18.79
CA PRO A 488 6.01 19.30 17.70
C PRO A 488 6.60 19.99 16.46
N TYR A 489 7.40 21.05 16.64
CA TYR A 489 8.09 21.72 15.55
C TYR A 489 9.14 20.82 14.89
N ARG A 490 9.88 20.04 15.69
CA ARG A 490 10.86 19.07 15.16
C ARG A 490 10.21 18.01 14.27
N ARG A 491 9.04 17.50 14.66
CA ARG A 491 8.29 16.52 13.87
C ARG A 491 7.78 17.12 12.56
N ALA A 492 7.20 18.32 12.61
CA ALA A 492 6.75 19.03 11.42
C ALA A 492 7.92 19.37 10.46
N LEU A 493 9.07 19.78 10.99
CA LEU A 493 10.29 20.03 10.22
C LEU A 493 10.84 18.74 9.57
N ALA A 494 10.81 17.60 10.27
CA ALA A 494 11.24 16.33 9.69
C ALA A 494 10.41 15.93 8.45
N ASN A 495 9.15 16.37 8.39
CA ASN A 495 8.26 16.15 7.24
C ASN A 495 8.31 17.30 6.20
N ALA A 496 9.10 18.36 6.45
CA ALA A 496 9.07 19.61 5.68
C ALA A 496 7.65 20.21 5.53
N ASP A 497 6.84 20.11 6.59
CA ASP A 497 5.42 20.42 6.57
C ASP A 497 5.10 21.85 7.01
N LEU A 498 5.08 22.78 6.05
CA LEU A 498 4.82 24.18 6.32
C LEU A 498 3.39 24.45 6.80
N ALA A 499 2.41 23.65 6.38
CA ALA A 499 1.02 23.79 6.82
C ALA A 499 0.91 23.49 8.33
N VAL A 500 1.54 22.40 8.77
CA VAL A 500 1.60 22.05 10.20
C VAL A 500 2.42 23.06 10.99
N LEU A 501 3.55 23.56 10.47
CA LEU A 501 4.31 24.62 11.15
C LEU A 501 3.48 25.88 11.39
N ARG A 502 2.72 26.33 10.38
CA ARG A 502 1.79 27.46 10.50
C ARG A 502 0.69 27.18 11.51
N CYS A 503 0.10 25.98 11.47
CA CYS A 503 -0.92 25.53 12.42
C CYS A 503 -0.39 25.54 13.86
N LEU A 504 0.78 24.93 14.12
CA LEU A 504 1.42 24.93 15.45
C LEU A 504 1.62 26.35 15.99
N ARG A 505 2.02 27.29 15.12
CA ARG A 505 2.20 28.69 15.53
C ARG A 505 0.88 29.38 15.82
N GLN A 506 -0.14 29.16 15.00
CA GLN A 506 -1.49 29.69 15.20
C GLN A 506 -2.10 29.17 16.52
N LEU A 507 -1.82 27.92 16.86
CA LEU A 507 -2.25 27.29 18.11
C LEU A 507 -1.45 27.76 19.34
N GLY A 508 -0.38 28.53 19.15
CA GLY A 508 0.45 29.04 20.24
C GLY A 508 1.45 28.02 20.82
N CYS A 509 1.83 27.00 20.04
CA CYS A 509 2.79 25.98 20.46
C CYS A 509 4.14 26.62 20.85
N PRO A 510 4.70 26.31 22.04
CA PRO A 510 6.01 26.81 22.47
C PRO A 510 7.15 26.36 21.55
N TRP A 511 8.10 27.25 21.27
CA TRP A 511 9.29 26.96 20.46
C TRP A 511 10.25 25.95 21.08
N GLY A 512 10.14 25.72 22.39
CA GLY A 512 11.10 24.96 23.17
C GLY A 512 12.33 25.77 23.61
N PRO A 513 13.38 25.08 24.11
CA PRO A 513 14.63 25.71 24.49
C PRO A 513 15.23 26.54 23.35
N VAL A 514 15.79 27.70 23.70
CA VAL A 514 16.38 28.67 22.74
C VAL A 514 17.36 27.97 21.79
N GLY A 515 17.20 28.20 20.49
CA GLY A 515 18.05 27.66 19.44
C GLY A 515 17.78 26.21 19.05
N LEU A 516 17.02 25.43 19.83
CA LEU A 516 16.81 24.00 19.55
C LEU A 516 16.04 23.78 18.25
N THR A 517 14.87 24.42 18.11
CA THR A 517 14.01 24.31 16.92
C THR A 517 14.74 24.78 15.66
N PHE A 518 15.44 25.91 15.73
CA PHE A 518 16.22 26.43 14.61
C PHE A 518 17.38 25.51 14.22
N THR A 519 18.12 24.97 15.20
CA THR A 519 19.18 23.99 14.94
C THR A 519 18.64 22.72 14.31
N CYS A 520 17.44 22.27 14.71
CA CYS A 520 16.80 21.11 14.11
C CYS A 520 16.39 21.37 12.66
N ALA A 521 15.91 22.56 12.34
CA ALA A 521 15.61 22.95 10.96
C ALA A 521 16.87 22.93 10.08
N ILE A 522 18.00 23.44 10.57
CA ILE A 522 19.29 23.37 9.84
C ILE A 522 19.71 21.91 9.62
N LYS A 523 19.68 21.07 10.66
CA LYS A 523 20.01 19.64 10.54
C LYS A 523 19.09 18.91 9.57
N ALA A 524 17.82 19.27 9.53
CA ALA A 524 16.87 18.73 8.58
C ALA A 524 17.28 19.11 7.15
N CYS A 525 17.70 20.36 6.89
CA CYS A 525 18.23 20.76 5.59
C CYS A 525 19.47 19.96 5.19
N ASP A 526 20.41 19.74 6.10
CA ASP A 526 21.66 19.00 5.83
C ASP A 526 21.42 17.52 5.48
N ALA A 527 20.34 16.94 6.00
CA ALA A 527 19.95 15.54 5.77
C ALA A 527 18.91 15.36 4.64
N SER A 528 18.55 16.45 3.94
CA SER A 528 17.42 16.47 3.01
C SER A 528 17.82 16.19 1.57
N THR A 529 16.88 15.64 0.79
CA THR A 529 16.98 15.63 -0.68
C THR A 529 16.87 17.06 -1.24
N PRO A 530 17.38 17.35 -2.46
CA PRO A 530 17.32 18.69 -3.05
C PRO A 530 15.92 19.33 -3.06
N PHE A 531 14.85 18.54 -3.13
CA PHE A 531 13.46 19.04 -3.15
C PHE A 531 12.90 19.34 -1.76
N SER A 532 13.10 18.41 -0.83
CA SER A 532 12.80 18.68 0.59
C SER A 532 13.61 19.87 1.10
N GLN A 533 14.79 20.12 0.54
CA GLN A 533 15.61 21.29 0.86
C GLN A 533 14.89 22.60 0.52
N THR A 534 14.19 22.72 -0.62
CA THR A 534 13.44 23.94 -0.97
C THR A 534 12.34 24.24 0.05
N GLN A 535 11.53 23.22 0.40
CA GLN A 535 10.47 23.38 1.40
C GLN A 535 11.04 23.67 2.80
N LEU A 536 12.16 23.05 3.15
CA LEU A 536 12.86 23.34 4.40
C LEU A 536 13.49 24.73 4.44
N LEU A 537 13.96 25.25 3.30
CA LEU A 537 14.45 26.63 3.19
C LEU A 537 13.29 27.63 3.36
N LEU A 538 12.12 27.34 2.79
CA LEU A 538 10.90 28.12 3.04
C LEU A 538 10.49 28.05 4.52
N ALA A 539 10.57 26.87 5.14
CA ALA A 539 10.34 26.70 6.57
C ALA A 539 11.34 27.49 7.42
N LEU A 540 12.64 27.50 7.06
CA LEU A 540 13.67 28.29 7.74
C LEU A 540 13.40 29.79 7.63
N ALA A 541 13.09 30.30 6.43
CA ALA A 541 12.73 31.69 6.24
C ALA A 541 11.51 32.06 7.09
N TRP A 542 10.48 31.22 7.06
CA TRP A 542 9.30 31.39 7.88
C TRP A 542 9.60 31.35 9.39
N LEU A 543 10.47 30.46 9.87
CA LEU A 543 10.88 30.42 11.28
C LEU A 543 11.54 31.74 11.73
N VAL A 544 12.38 32.33 10.89
CA VAL A 544 13.02 33.63 11.16
C VAL A 544 11.96 34.73 11.21
N GLU A 545 11.04 34.76 10.26
CA GLU A 545 9.93 35.74 10.21
C GLU A 545 9.02 35.66 11.43
N GLN A 546 8.77 34.46 11.94
CA GLN A 546 7.94 34.24 13.14
C GLN A 546 8.69 34.49 14.47
N GLY A 547 9.96 34.90 14.41
CA GLY A 547 10.78 35.21 15.57
C GLY A 547 11.19 33.96 16.37
N CYS A 548 11.46 32.83 15.70
CA CYS A 548 11.99 31.64 16.35
C CYS A 548 13.33 31.98 17.05
N PRO A 549 13.50 31.67 18.34
CA PRO A 549 14.71 32.02 19.09
C PRO A 549 15.92 31.24 18.56
N VAL A 550 16.97 31.98 18.15
CA VAL A 550 18.22 31.42 17.61
C VAL A 550 19.36 31.57 18.63
N ASP A 551 20.15 30.52 18.81
CA ASP A 551 21.35 30.56 19.64
C ASP A 551 22.59 30.89 18.78
N CYS A 552 22.86 32.18 18.59
CA CYS A 552 23.96 32.67 17.75
C CYS A 552 25.35 32.20 18.23
N CYS A 553 25.47 31.74 19.48
CA CYS A 553 26.74 31.34 20.09
C CYS A 553 27.25 29.94 19.62
N ARG A 554 26.38 29.11 19.02
CA ARG A 554 26.77 27.78 18.48
C ARG A 554 26.93 27.73 16.96
N ALA A 555 26.37 28.71 16.23
CA ALA A 555 26.44 28.77 14.77
C ALA A 555 27.79 29.35 14.24
N GLY A 556 28.52 30.10 15.06
CA GLY A 556 29.79 30.74 14.67
C GLY A 556 31.02 29.83 14.56
N GLY A 557 30.87 28.50 14.65
CA GLY A 557 31.97 27.53 14.66
C GLY A 557 32.39 26.96 13.29
N ARG A 558 31.64 27.25 12.22
CA ARG A 558 32.07 26.92 10.84
C ARG A 558 32.18 28.22 10.05
N GLY A 559 33.41 28.73 10.04
CA GLY A 559 33.77 29.95 9.35
C GLY A 559 33.45 29.90 7.86
N VAL A 560 32.85 30.98 7.40
CA VAL A 560 32.83 31.41 6.01
C VAL A 560 34.28 31.63 5.56
N GLY A 561 34.66 30.95 4.48
CA GLY A 561 35.86 31.17 3.70
C GLY A 561 35.51 30.93 2.23
#